data_AF-A0AAW0R5A5-F1
#
_entry.id   AF-A0AAW0R5A5-F1
#
_cell.length_a   1.000
_cell.length_b   1.000
_cell.length_c   1.000
_cell.angle_alpha   90.00
_cell.angle_beta   90.00
_cell.angle_gamma   90.00
#
_symmetry.space_group_name_H-M   'P 1'
#
loop_
_entity.id
_entity.type
_entity.pdbx_description
1 polymer ?
#
loop_
_entity_poly.entity_id
_entity_poly.type
_entity_poly.pdbx_seq_one_letter_code
_entity_poly.pdbx_strand_id
1 'polypeptide(L)'
;MATHYLRIKNRSNHSQTFQCHGYNGDKNLTIAANQQANIAAKDGTSGAIIAVHDGVIGEQCEITKAGWQGNDTIDISNIVGAGGNMTCQQACNKAWKGLSQQKRDQLKGHVTLDSKGNVKRIGPPKEFQPLEQFVRTFANGRTYIGVGSWAGGKGNPADDKQSSAGKGSKDILIVYSDGNAAPDPNKPYTGQTLMAQGFAAASVEGEHHNDQAPLQEAEAEADAEDAASSSTPATSVTDAPAPSEAAEETLTNKSGKKHRYYFYDNYWNGDGTAGANFDHPLKNVEVGANATVFVPLDVKFKGRVQRGDQIPCTWGEFQVKASNDGKAHGDISLQQGCDGAATVASTDGSKVSNGFTQDIVKGAPAAALDKKPNGEKVLASTEGNWIHPKGNQAAVDYEYKVLGHGKAYIKGGTGVPDVASKNNCLHFTFYVVN
;
A
#
# COMPACT_ATOMS: atom_id res chain seq x y z
N MET A 1 -9.88 -16.53 40.77
CA MET A 1 -9.66 -15.32 39.95
C MET A 1 -10.76 -15.25 38.91
N ALA A 2 -11.30 -14.07 38.61
CA ALA A 2 -12.29 -13.93 37.55
C ALA A 2 -11.64 -14.25 36.19
N THR A 3 -12.28 -15.07 35.37
CA THR A 3 -11.81 -15.33 34.01
C THR A 3 -12.23 -14.18 33.12
N HIS A 4 -11.25 -13.50 32.53
CA HIS A 4 -11.48 -12.44 31.55
C HIS A 4 -11.41 -12.99 30.13
N TYR A 5 -12.07 -12.31 29.20
CA TYR A 5 -12.18 -12.77 27.81
C TYR A 5 -11.72 -11.72 26.81
N LEU A 6 -11.07 -12.19 25.75
CA LEU A 6 -11.01 -11.48 24.48
C LEU A 6 -12.24 -11.88 23.68
N ARG A 7 -13.07 -10.91 23.34
CA ARG A 7 -14.28 -11.10 22.54
C ARG A 7 -13.99 -10.56 21.14
N ILE A 8 -13.94 -11.45 20.16
CA ILE A 8 -13.60 -11.10 18.77
C ILE A 8 -14.88 -11.16 17.97
N LYS A 9 -15.32 -10.02 17.42
CA LYS A 9 -16.53 -9.92 16.61
C LYS A 9 -16.15 -9.70 15.15
N ASN A 10 -16.55 -10.64 14.30
CA ASN A 10 -16.49 -10.48 12.85
C ASN A 10 -17.79 -9.81 12.36
N ARG A 11 -17.70 -8.64 11.73
CA ARG A 11 -18.83 -7.92 11.11
C ARG A 11 -18.82 -7.98 9.58
N SER A 12 -17.87 -8.69 9.00
CA SER A 12 -17.82 -8.92 7.57
C SER A 12 -18.99 -9.81 7.12
N ASN A 13 -19.28 -9.76 5.81
CA ASN A 13 -20.30 -10.60 5.20
C ASN A 13 -19.78 -12.01 4.86
N HIS A 14 -18.51 -12.28 5.14
CA HIS A 14 -17.87 -13.59 5.02
C HIS A 14 -17.23 -14.03 6.34
N SER A 15 -16.86 -15.31 6.42
CA SER A 15 -16.05 -15.85 7.51
C SER A 15 -14.67 -15.21 7.51
N GLN A 16 -14.14 -14.89 8.69
CA GLN A 16 -12.82 -14.30 8.86
C GLN A 16 -11.95 -15.21 9.74
N THR A 17 -10.74 -15.48 9.28
CA THR A 17 -9.73 -16.21 10.07
C THR A 17 -8.86 -15.23 10.84
N PHE A 18 -8.59 -15.56 12.11
CA PHE A 18 -7.68 -14.84 12.97
C PHE A 18 -6.56 -15.76 13.46
N GLN A 19 -5.31 -15.32 13.41
CA GLN A 19 -4.25 -15.92 14.22
C GLN A 19 -4.36 -15.34 15.63
N CYS A 20 -4.22 -16.19 16.64
CA CYS A 20 -4.38 -15.81 18.05
C CYS A 20 -3.10 -16.14 18.81
N HIS A 21 -2.02 -15.39 18.60
CA HIS A 21 -0.73 -15.64 19.26
C HIS A 21 -0.82 -15.28 20.75
N GLY A 22 -0.25 -16.09 21.64
CA GLY A 22 -0.32 -15.93 23.10
C GLY A 22 -1.71 -16.20 23.70
N TYR A 23 -2.69 -16.54 22.87
CA TYR A 23 -4.08 -16.79 23.22
C TYR A 23 -4.58 -18.04 22.51
N ASN A 24 -5.67 -18.67 22.95
CA ASN A 24 -6.25 -19.85 22.25
C ASN A 24 -5.26 -21.02 21.98
N GLY A 25 -4.16 -21.13 22.73
CA GLY A 25 -3.09 -22.09 22.47
C GLY A 25 -2.41 -21.91 21.11
N ASP A 26 -2.28 -20.66 20.65
CA ASP A 26 -1.67 -20.27 19.37
C ASP A 26 -2.40 -20.84 18.13
N LYS A 27 -3.65 -21.28 18.31
CA LYS A 27 -4.48 -21.82 17.23
C LYS A 27 -5.25 -20.71 16.53
N ASN A 28 -5.31 -20.83 15.21
CA ASN A 28 -6.18 -20.02 14.38
C ASN A 28 -7.65 -20.19 14.79
N LEU A 29 -8.40 -19.11 14.65
CA LEU A 29 -9.81 -19.04 14.95
C LEU A 29 -10.55 -18.45 13.74
N THR A 30 -11.43 -19.23 13.13
CA THR A 30 -12.31 -18.75 12.08
C THR A 30 -13.67 -18.39 12.68
N ILE A 31 -14.09 -17.14 12.49
CA ILE A 31 -15.37 -16.61 12.97
C ILE A 31 -16.24 -16.35 11.77
N ALA A 32 -17.41 -17.01 11.72
CA ALA A 32 -18.37 -16.83 10.63
C ALA A 32 -18.86 -15.37 10.51
N ALA A 33 -19.41 -15.05 9.34
CA ALA A 33 -19.96 -13.73 9.05
C ALA A 33 -20.93 -13.25 10.15
N ASN A 34 -20.75 -12.03 10.63
CA ASN A 34 -21.56 -11.41 11.69
C ASN A 34 -21.60 -12.13 13.05
N GLN A 35 -20.66 -13.07 13.31
CA GLN A 35 -20.58 -13.81 14.57
C GLN A 35 -19.50 -13.25 15.52
N GLN A 36 -19.45 -13.80 16.73
CA GLN A 36 -18.46 -13.48 17.76
C GLN A 36 -17.89 -14.76 18.37
N ALA A 37 -16.62 -14.72 18.72
CA ALA A 37 -15.98 -15.74 19.54
C ALA A 37 -15.39 -15.12 20.82
N ASN A 38 -15.24 -15.95 21.86
CA ASN A 38 -14.64 -15.55 23.12
C ASN A 38 -13.43 -16.45 23.41
N ILE A 39 -12.28 -15.85 23.66
CA ILE A 39 -11.05 -16.55 24.07
C ILE A 39 -10.76 -16.16 25.52
N ALA A 40 -10.57 -17.14 26.41
CA ALA A 40 -10.16 -16.84 27.78
C ALA A 40 -8.75 -16.24 27.79
N ALA A 41 -8.57 -15.14 28.53
CA ALA A 41 -7.31 -14.44 28.68
C ALA A 41 -7.05 -14.15 30.15
N LYS A 42 -6.04 -14.84 30.71
CA LYS A 42 -5.66 -14.70 32.11
C LYS A 42 -4.88 -13.40 32.32
N ASP A 43 -4.95 -12.86 33.53
CA ASP A 43 -4.09 -11.75 33.94
C ASP A 43 -2.62 -12.14 33.81
N GLY A 44 -1.80 -11.18 33.39
CA GLY A 44 -0.37 -11.37 33.13
C GLY A 44 -0.05 -11.99 31.76
N THR A 45 -1.03 -12.31 30.91
CA THR A 45 -0.76 -12.85 29.57
C THR A 45 -0.66 -11.76 28.52
N SER A 46 0.20 -11.96 27.53
CA SER A 46 0.42 -11.07 26.39
C SER A 46 0.31 -11.87 25.09
N GLY A 47 -0.16 -11.23 24.02
CA GLY A 47 -0.33 -11.87 22.72
C GLY A 47 -0.94 -10.94 21.68
N ALA A 48 -1.31 -11.50 20.53
CA ALA A 48 -1.86 -10.75 19.41
C ALA A 48 -3.05 -11.48 18.76
N ILE A 49 -4.06 -10.71 18.38
CA ILE A 49 -5.15 -11.16 17.51
C ILE A 49 -4.94 -10.53 16.14
N ILE A 50 -4.73 -11.36 15.12
CA ILE A 50 -4.32 -10.93 13.79
C ILE A 50 -5.34 -11.44 12.78
N ALA A 51 -5.98 -10.56 12.00
CA ALA A 51 -6.82 -10.99 10.88
C ALA A 51 -5.95 -11.52 9.74
N VAL A 52 -6.37 -12.61 9.09
CA VAL A 52 -5.69 -13.21 7.93
C VAL A 52 -6.57 -13.13 6.69
N HIS A 53 -6.04 -12.54 5.63
CA HIS A 53 -6.70 -12.34 4.34
C HIS A 53 -5.97 -13.15 3.28
N ASP A 54 -6.65 -14.10 2.66
CA ASP A 54 -6.08 -14.94 1.58
C ASP A 54 -4.73 -15.58 1.95
N GLY A 55 -4.59 -15.99 3.21
CA GLY A 55 -3.36 -16.59 3.75
C GLY A 55 -2.28 -15.57 4.17
N VAL A 56 -2.52 -14.28 3.99
CA VAL A 56 -1.62 -13.18 4.38
C VAL A 56 -2.13 -12.56 5.69
N ILE A 57 -1.22 -12.25 6.61
CA ILE A 57 -1.52 -11.47 7.82
C ILE A 57 -2.12 -10.12 7.39
N GLY A 58 -2.98 -9.47 8.19
CA GLY A 58 -3.61 -8.18 7.89
C GLY A 58 -3.49 -7.21 9.06
N GLU A 59 -4.61 -6.93 9.70
CA GLU A 59 -4.68 -6.07 10.88
C GLU A 59 -4.36 -6.85 12.16
N GLN A 60 -3.64 -6.22 13.08
CA GLN A 60 -3.24 -6.80 14.36
C GLN A 60 -3.69 -5.94 15.55
N CYS A 61 -4.15 -6.61 16.59
CA CYS A 61 -4.37 -6.04 17.92
C CYS A 61 -3.49 -6.81 18.92
N GLU A 62 -2.42 -6.17 19.40
CA GLU A 62 -1.60 -6.69 20.50
C GLU A 62 -2.24 -6.33 21.83
N ILE A 63 -2.26 -7.29 22.73
CA ILE A 63 -2.98 -7.20 23.99
C ILE A 63 -2.07 -7.76 25.06
N THR A 64 -1.92 -7.02 26.15
CA THR A 64 -1.31 -7.51 27.39
C THR A 64 -2.31 -7.32 28.51
N LYS A 65 -2.75 -8.41 29.12
CA LYS A 65 -3.71 -8.42 30.23
C LYS A 65 -2.99 -8.15 31.55
N ALA A 66 -3.45 -7.16 32.31
CA ALA A 66 -2.85 -6.78 33.60
C ALA A 66 -1.30 -6.72 33.58
N GLY A 67 -0.73 -6.11 32.54
CA GLY A 67 0.70 -5.95 32.32
C GLY A 67 1.34 -4.93 33.25
N TRP A 68 1.96 -3.89 32.70
CA TRP A 68 2.68 -2.90 33.51
C TRP A 68 1.78 -2.24 34.57
N GLN A 69 2.19 -2.36 35.84
CA GLN A 69 1.44 -1.91 37.03
C GLN A 69 0.03 -2.52 37.20
N GLY A 70 -0.24 -3.67 36.56
CA GLY A 70 -1.53 -4.36 36.64
C GLY A 70 -2.58 -3.82 35.67
N ASN A 71 -2.17 -3.12 34.62
CA ASN A 71 -3.06 -2.51 33.62
C ASN A 71 -3.09 -3.30 32.31
N ASP A 72 -4.27 -3.35 31.69
CA ASP A 72 -4.38 -3.85 30.32
C ASP A 72 -3.67 -2.87 29.37
N THR A 73 -2.76 -3.38 28.54
CA THR A 73 -2.09 -2.64 27.46
C THR A 73 -2.62 -3.15 26.13
N ILE A 74 -2.97 -2.24 25.23
CA ILE A 74 -3.52 -2.56 23.91
C ILE A 74 -2.76 -1.72 22.90
N ASP A 75 -2.19 -2.38 21.90
CA ASP A 75 -1.61 -1.76 20.71
C ASP A 75 -2.38 -2.25 19.48
N ILE A 76 -2.69 -1.34 18.55
CA ILE A 76 -3.38 -1.69 17.32
C ILE A 76 -2.51 -1.21 16.17
N SER A 77 -2.03 -2.17 15.39
CA SER A 77 -1.19 -1.92 14.22
C SER A 77 -1.85 -2.55 12.99
N ASN A 78 -1.86 -1.82 11.88
CA ASN A 78 -2.14 -2.45 10.59
C ASN A 78 -0.80 -2.94 10.02
N ILE A 79 -0.65 -4.26 9.82
CA ILE A 79 0.64 -4.84 9.42
C ILE A 79 0.76 -4.90 7.90
N VAL A 80 -0.35 -5.11 7.18
CA VAL A 80 -0.42 -4.96 5.73
C VAL A 80 -1.85 -4.55 5.29
N GLY A 81 -1.96 -3.74 4.25
CA GLY A 81 -3.17 -3.02 3.86
C GLY A 81 -4.28 -3.85 3.20
N ALA A 82 -4.51 -5.08 3.66
CA ALA A 82 -5.40 -6.09 3.10
C ALA A 82 -6.92 -5.78 3.20
N GLY A 83 -7.32 -4.52 3.33
CA GLY A 83 -8.69 -4.05 3.13
C GLY A 83 -9.64 -4.17 4.34
N GLY A 84 -9.22 -4.79 5.45
CA GLY A 84 -9.98 -4.88 6.69
C GLY A 84 -9.91 -3.63 7.56
N ASN A 85 -10.80 -3.53 8.54
CA ASN A 85 -10.71 -2.58 9.64
C ASN A 85 -10.81 -3.36 10.95
N MET A 86 -9.87 -3.14 11.87
CA MET A 86 -9.91 -3.66 13.23
C MET A 86 -10.00 -2.51 14.24
N THR A 87 -10.92 -2.60 15.20
CA THR A 87 -11.01 -1.64 16.30
C THR A 87 -11.07 -2.35 17.64
N CYS A 88 -10.48 -1.73 18.66
CA CYS A 88 -10.77 -1.98 20.06
C CYS A 88 -11.48 -0.74 20.62
N GLN A 89 -12.62 -0.90 21.30
CA GLN A 89 -13.45 0.22 21.77
C GLN A 89 -12.69 1.15 22.77
N GLN A 90 -12.90 2.48 22.86
CA GLN A 90 -14.19 3.23 22.84
C GLN A 90 -14.10 4.77 22.55
N ALA A 91 -15.25 5.38 22.16
CA ALA A 91 -15.69 6.79 22.36
C ALA A 91 -15.39 7.93 21.32
N CYS A 92 -14.89 7.66 20.11
CA CYS A 92 -14.54 8.72 19.16
C CYS A 92 -15.73 9.57 18.64
N ASN A 93 -16.92 8.97 18.46
CA ASN A 93 -18.06 9.65 17.85
C ASN A 93 -18.64 10.80 18.70
N LYS A 94 -18.64 10.64 20.03
CA LYS A 94 -19.06 11.71 20.94
C LYS A 94 -18.09 12.88 20.90
N ALA A 95 -16.79 12.59 20.89
CA ALA A 95 -15.75 13.61 20.77
C ALA A 95 -15.80 14.33 19.42
N TRP A 96 -15.98 13.60 18.32
CA TRP A 96 -16.09 14.16 16.97
C TRP A 96 -17.25 15.15 16.83
N LYS A 97 -18.44 14.78 17.34
CA LYS A 97 -19.62 15.63 17.29
C LYS A 97 -19.47 16.88 18.17
N GLY A 98 -18.67 16.79 19.24
CA GLY A 98 -18.33 17.91 20.12
C GLY A 98 -17.26 18.87 19.57
N LEU A 99 -16.59 18.55 18.46
CA LEU A 99 -15.64 19.45 17.83
C LEU A 99 -16.33 20.63 17.15
N SER A 100 -15.74 21.82 17.28
CA SER A 100 -16.04 22.97 16.41
C SER A 100 -15.79 22.63 14.95
N GLN A 101 -16.48 23.30 14.02
CA GLN A 101 -16.28 23.09 12.58
C GLN A 101 -14.82 23.29 12.15
N GLN A 102 -14.16 24.34 12.64
CA GLN A 102 -12.74 24.60 12.39
C GLN A 102 -11.83 23.41 12.74
N LYS A 103 -12.06 22.75 13.88
CA LYS A 103 -11.31 21.54 14.28
C LYS A 103 -11.65 20.34 13.40
N ARG A 104 -12.90 20.20 12.93
CA ARG A 104 -13.25 19.15 11.97
C ARG A 104 -12.59 19.38 10.61
N ASP A 105 -12.49 20.63 10.18
CA ASP A 105 -11.83 21.00 8.93
C ASP A 105 -10.31 20.75 9.01
N GLN A 106 -9.69 21.03 10.17
CA GLN A 106 -8.30 20.65 10.45
C GLN A 106 -8.07 19.14 10.40
N LEU A 107 -9.10 18.32 10.65
CA LEU A 107 -9.01 16.86 10.64
C LEU A 107 -9.45 16.23 9.31
N LYS A 108 -9.77 17.06 8.31
CA LYS A 108 -10.20 16.59 6.98
C LYS A 108 -9.07 15.80 6.32
N GLY A 109 -9.41 14.64 5.75
CA GLY A 109 -8.42 13.69 5.23
C GLY A 109 -7.88 12.71 6.27
N HIS A 110 -7.95 13.05 7.56
CA HIS A 110 -7.46 12.21 8.65
C HIS A 110 -8.56 11.52 9.47
N VAL A 111 -9.82 11.99 9.36
CA VAL A 111 -11.01 11.35 9.93
C VAL A 111 -12.03 11.10 8.84
N THR A 112 -12.33 9.83 8.56
CA THR A 112 -13.33 9.41 7.57
C THR A 112 -14.68 9.25 8.24
N LEU A 113 -15.72 9.82 7.63
CA LEU A 113 -17.10 9.73 8.11
C LEU A 113 -17.94 8.77 7.26
N ASP A 114 -18.97 8.18 7.87
CA ASP A 114 -20.05 7.54 7.14
C ASP A 114 -21.04 8.59 6.57
N SER A 115 -22.03 8.13 5.81
CA SER A 115 -23.08 8.99 5.23
C SER A 115 -23.95 9.69 6.28
N LYS A 116 -23.85 9.33 7.55
CA LYS A 116 -24.58 9.92 8.69
C LYS A 116 -23.68 10.86 9.51
N GLY A 117 -22.46 11.13 9.05
CA GLY A 117 -21.50 12.01 9.73
C GLY A 117 -20.85 11.39 10.98
N ASN A 118 -20.96 10.07 11.18
CA ASN A 118 -20.25 9.38 12.24
C ASN A 118 -18.84 8.99 11.77
N VAL A 119 -17.87 9.05 12.67
CA VAL A 119 -16.50 8.55 12.44
C VAL A 119 -16.55 7.07 12.12
N LYS A 120 -16.11 6.74 10.90
CA LYS A 120 -15.93 5.40 10.35
C LYS A 120 -14.49 4.93 10.50
N ARG A 121 -13.52 5.82 10.26
CA ARG A 121 -12.09 5.55 10.33
C ARG A 121 -11.34 6.77 10.84
N ILE A 122 -10.27 6.53 11.59
CA ILE A 122 -9.29 7.53 11.99
C ILE A 122 -7.95 7.10 11.38
N GLY A 123 -7.26 8.02 10.70
CA GLY A 123 -5.93 7.80 10.16
C GLY A 123 -4.86 7.71 11.26
N PRO A 124 -3.61 7.41 10.91
CA PRO A 124 -2.53 7.36 11.87
C PRO A 124 -2.30 8.76 12.48
N PRO A 125 -2.27 8.90 13.83
CA PRO A 125 -1.98 10.17 14.48
C PRO A 125 -0.49 10.54 14.41
N LYS A 126 0.37 9.59 14.02
CA LYS A 126 1.81 9.80 13.84
C LYS A 126 2.05 10.97 12.89
N GLU A 127 2.88 11.93 13.31
CA GLU A 127 3.26 13.13 12.55
C GLU A 127 2.13 14.12 12.25
N PHE A 128 0.90 13.87 12.71
CA PHE A 128 -0.23 14.79 12.55
C PHE A 128 -0.84 15.20 13.89
N GLN A 129 -0.20 16.19 14.50
CA GLN A 129 -0.51 16.68 15.86
C GLN A 129 -2.00 17.01 16.09
N PRO A 130 -2.76 17.63 15.16
CA PRO A 130 -4.19 17.87 15.37
C PRO A 130 -5.01 16.59 15.56
N LEU A 131 -4.68 15.52 14.82
CA LEU A 131 -5.35 14.23 14.97
C LEU A 131 -4.95 13.53 16.25
N GLU A 132 -3.68 13.58 16.63
CA GLU A 132 -3.23 13.10 17.93
C GLU A 132 -4.00 13.79 19.06
N GLN A 133 -4.11 15.12 19.02
CA GLN A 133 -4.88 15.91 19.99
C GLN A 133 -6.35 15.50 20.01
N PHE A 134 -6.97 15.28 18.85
CA PHE A 134 -8.34 14.78 18.77
C PHE A 134 -8.48 13.38 19.38
N VAL A 135 -7.62 12.43 19.03
CA VAL A 135 -7.61 11.06 19.57
C VAL A 135 -7.50 11.12 21.10
N ARG A 136 -6.61 11.95 21.63
CA ARG A 136 -6.45 12.17 23.08
C ARG A 136 -7.74 12.66 23.77
N THR A 137 -8.65 13.37 23.10
CA THR A 137 -9.91 13.81 23.74
C THR A 137 -10.84 12.67 24.17
N PHE A 138 -10.71 11.48 23.58
CA PHE A 138 -11.54 10.32 23.91
C PHE A 138 -10.75 9.08 24.35
N ALA A 139 -9.45 9.02 24.05
CA ALA A 139 -8.58 7.88 24.33
C ALA A 139 -7.60 8.10 25.50
N ASN A 140 -7.39 9.34 25.97
CA ASN A 140 -6.44 9.64 27.05
C ASN A 140 -6.78 8.87 28.34
N GLY A 141 -5.81 8.12 28.86
CA GLY A 141 -5.98 7.25 30.04
C GLY A 141 -6.80 5.97 29.82
N ARG A 142 -7.17 5.62 28.58
CA ARG A 142 -8.00 4.43 28.24
C ARG A 142 -7.40 3.47 27.21
N THR A 143 -6.52 3.93 26.33
CA THR A 143 -5.80 3.10 25.34
C THR A 143 -4.49 3.78 24.95
N TYR A 144 -3.41 3.04 24.74
CA TYR A 144 -2.11 3.63 24.37
C TYR A 144 -2.24 4.45 23.07
N ILE A 145 -1.78 5.70 23.09
CA ILE A 145 -1.73 6.60 21.92
C ILE A 145 -0.26 6.90 21.67
N GLY A 146 0.51 5.88 21.29
CA GLY A 146 1.96 6.03 21.13
C GLY A 146 2.34 6.89 19.93
N VAL A 147 2.80 8.11 20.18
CA VAL A 147 3.98 8.61 19.47
C VAL A 147 5.16 8.24 20.37
N GLY A 148 5.58 6.98 20.29
CA GLY A 148 6.69 6.49 21.12
C GLY A 148 7.90 7.42 20.98
N SER A 149 8.66 7.57 22.07
CA SER A 149 9.95 8.26 22.09
C SER A 149 10.92 7.57 21.11
N TRP A 150 10.85 7.96 19.85
CA TRP A 150 11.65 7.40 18.77
C TRP A 150 12.58 8.49 18.23
N ALA A 151 13.83 8.14 17.94
CA ALA A 151 14.86 9.04 17.42
C ALA A 151 15.17 10.30 18.28
N GLY A 152 15.10 10.20 19.61
CA GLY A 152 15.54 11.27 20.53
C GLY A 152 14.48 12.32 20.89
N GLY A 153 13.25 12.18 20.40
CA GLY A 153 12.10 12.93 20.91
C GLY A 153 11.70 12.45 22.32
N LYS A 154 11.40 13.38 23.23
CA LYS A 154 11.06 13.06 24.64
C LYS A 154 9.71 12.32 24.84
N GLY A 155 9.03 11.90 23.78
CA GLY A 155 7.68 11.36 23.84
C GLY A 155 6.67 12.38 24.38
N ASN A 156 5.39 12.03 24.47
CA ASN A 156 4.42 12.83 25.20
C ASN A 156 4.40 12.38 26.67
N PRO A 157 4.65 13.26 27.65
CA PRO A 157 4.61 12.89 29.08
C PRO A 157 3.25 12.35 29.56
N ALA A 158 2.18 12.52 28.78
CA ALA A 158 0.88 11.90 29.07
C ALA A 158 0.87 10.39 28.76
N ASP A 159 1.73 9.91 27.85
CA ASP A 159 1.87 8.49 27.51
C ASP A 159 2.54 7.74 28.68
N ASP A 160 3.51 8.38 29.35
CA ASP A 160 4.11 7.91 30.61
C ASP A 160 3.14 7.93 31.80
N LYS A 161 2.05 8.72 31.70
CA LYS A 161 0.95 8.74 32.69
C LYS A 161 -0.17 7.77 32.31
N GLN A 162 -0.19 7.23 31.10
CA GLN A 162 -1.22 6.31 30.66
C GLN A 162 -1.12 4.94 31.33
N SER A 163 0.07 4.60 31.83
CA SER A 163 0.29 3.52 32.79
C SER A 163 -0.38 3.73 34.15
N SER A 164 -1.15 4.81 34.36
CA SER A 164 -1.95 5.04 35.56
C SER A 164 -3.47 4.82 35.37
N ALA A 165 -3.91 4.25 34.24
CA ALA A 165 -5.30 3.77 34.08
C ALA A 165 -5.64 2.75 35.20
N GLY A 166 -6.92 2.60 35.56
CA GLY A 166 -7.32 1.85 36.75
C GLY A 166 -6.82 0.39 36.75
N LYS A 167 -6.19 -0.02 37.86
CA LYS A 167 -5.66 -1.38 38.06
C LYS A 167 -6.74 -2.45 37.82
N GLY A 168 -6.37 -3.51 37.11
CA GLY A 168 -7.17 -4.72 36.95
C GLY A 168 -7.61 -4.99 35.51
N SER A 169 -7.77 -6.28 35.22
CA SER A 169 -8.21 -6.78 33.92
C SER A 169 -9.71 -6.62 33.69
N LYS A 170 -10.08 -6.27 32.46
CA LYS A 170 -11.48 -6.35 31.98
C LYS A 170 -11.59 -7.21 30.72
N ASP A 171 -12.80 -7.58 30.36
CA ASP A 171 -13.05 -8.15 29.03
C ASP A 171 -12.73 -7.12 27.94
N ILE A 172 -12.11 -7.59 26.86
CA ILE A 172 -11.69 -6.76 25.73
C ILE A 172 -12.53 -7.14 24.52
N LEU A 173 -13.13 -6.14 23.85
CA LEU A 173 -13.88 -6.33 22.61
C LEU A 173 -13.05 -5.87 21.42
N ILE A 174 -12.75 -6.80 20.53
CA ILE A 174 -12.09 -6.60 19.25
C ILE A 174 -13.16 -6.73 18.17
N VAL A 175 -13.31 -5.72 17.32
CA VAL A 175 -14.27 -5.73 16.21
C VAL A 175 -13.51 -5.66 14.91
N TYR A 176 -13.77 -6.62 14.03
CA TYR A 176 -13.24 -6.69 12.68
C TYR A 176 -14.37 -6.46 11.64
N SER A 177 -14.08 -5.77 10.54
CA SER A 177 -14.97 -5.60 9.39
C SER A 177 -14.22 -5.13 8.15
N ASP A 178 -14.55 -5.65 6.97
CA ASP A 178 -14.05 -5.12 5.68
C ASP A 178 -14.64 -3.73 5.36
N GLY A 179 -15.66 -3.30 6.12
CA GLY A 179 -16.38 -2.04 5.90
C GLY A 179 -16.28 -1.08 7.09
N ASN A 180 -17.07 -1.32 8.14
CA ASN A 180 -17.14 -0.44 9.30
C ASN A 180 -17.03 -1.26 10.58
N ALA A 181 -15.84 -1.25 11.16
CA ALA A 181 -15.55 -1.92 12.42
C ALA A 181 -15.94 -1.09 13.65
N ALA A 182 -16.55 0.09 13.50
CA ALA A 182 -17.04 0.85 14.64
C ALA A 182 -18.01 0.00 15.47
N PRO A 183 -17.98 0.10 16.80
CA PRO A 183 -18.98 -0.55 17.63
C PRO A 183 -20.38 0.00 17.36
N ASP A 184 -21.40 -0.81 17.65
CA ASP A 184 -22.80 -0.37 17.60
C ASP A 184 -23.04 0.73 18.66
N PRO A 185 -23.35 1.97 18.26
CA PRO A 185 -23.51 3.09 19.19
C PRO A 185 -24.79 3.00 20.03
N ASN A 186 -25.75 2.15 19.63
CA ASN A 186 -27.07 2.06 20.27
C ASN A 186 -27.18 0.89 21.26
N LYS A 187 -26.13 0.07 21.40
CA LYS A 187 -26.11 -1.05 22.33
C LYS A 187 -25.17 -0.74 23.49
N PRO A 188 -25.69 -0.47 24.70
CA PRO A 188 -24.83 -0.50 25.88
C PRO A 188 -24.19 -1.89 25.95
N TYR A 189 -22.88 -1.93 26.13
CA TYR A 189 -22.16 -3.19 26.29
C TYR A 189 -22.53 -3.79 27.65
N THR A 190 -23.55 -4.64 27.65
CA THR A 190 -23.92 -5.50 28.78
C THR A 190 -23.56 -6.91 28.35
N GLY A 191 -22.41 -7.42 28.80
CA GLY A 191 -21.91 -8.71 28.35
C GLY A 191 -22.98 -9.80 28.46
N GLN A 192 -23.54 -10.22 27.32
CA GLN A 192 -24.41 -11.39 27.23
C GLN A 192 -23.73 -12.50 26.42
N THR A 193 -23.93 -13.71 26.92
CA THR A 193 -23.15 -14.91 26.66
C THR A 193 -23.85 -15.77 25.61
N LEU A 194 -23.12 -16.22 24.59
CA LEU A 194 -23.46 -17.44 23.85
C LEU A 194 -22.28 -18.40 24.06
N MET A 195 -22.52 -19.47 24.81
CA MET A 195 -21.58 -20.59 24.88
C MET A 195 -21.71 -21.37 23.58
N ALA A 196 -20.62 -21.52 22.84
CA ALA A 196 -20.58 -22.44 21.71
C ALA A 196 -20.73 -23.88 22.24
N GLN A 197 -21.85 -24.53 21.93
CA GLN A 197 -21.98 -25.97 22.09
C GLN A 197 -21.08 -26.64 21.04
N GLY A 198 -20.19 -27.52 21.52
CA GLY A 198 -19.25 -28.24 20.69
C GLY A 198 -19.96 -29.17 19.71
N PHE A 199 -19.58 -29.10 18.44
CA PHE A 199 -19.87 -30.16 17.49
C PHE A 199 -18.64 -31.06 17.37
N ALA A 200 -18.90 -32.33 17.68
CA ALA A 200 -17.96 -33.44 17.57
C ALA A 200 -17.61 -33.72 16.10
N ALA A 201 -16.40 -34.24 15.93
CA ALA A 201 -15.88 -34.76 14.68
C ALA A 201 -16.75 -35.89 14.09
N ALA A 202 -16.86 -35.90 12.77
CA ALA A 202 -17.10 -37.13 12.01
C ALA A 202 -16.15 -37.12 10.79
N SER A 203 -15.15 -37.98 10.89
CA SER A 203 -14.32 -38.50 9.81
C SER A 203 -15.17 -39.29 8.81
N VAL A 204 -14.91 -39.10 7.52
CA VAL A 204 -15.25 -40.09 6.48
C VAL A 204 -14.05 -40.20 5.54
N GLU A 205 -13.51 -41.42 5.50
CA GLU A 205 -12.49 -41.94 4.58
C GLU A 205 -13.10 -42.28 3.21
N GLY A 206 -12.24 -42.41 2.20
CA GLY A 206 -12.55 -42.96 0.87
C GLY A 206 -11.56 -42.44 -0.18
N GLU A 207 -10.35 -43.02 -0.24
CA GLU A 207 -9.91 -44.00 -1.26
C GLU A 207 -9.77 -43.41 -2.68
N HIS A 208 -8.53 -43.13 -3.10
CA HIS A 208 -7.71 -43.93 -4.05
C HIS A 208 -8.19 -43.89 -5.51
N HIS A 209 -7.44 -43.17 -6.36
CA HIS A 209 -6.85 -43.77 -7.56
C HIS A 209 -5.58 -43.05 -8.01
N ASN A 210 -4.58 -43.88 -8.23
CA ASN A 210 -3.25 -43.62 -8.76
C ASN A 210 -3.35 -43.36 -10.27
N ASP A 211 -2.50 -42.49 -10.82
CA ASP A 211 -1.62 -42.87 -11.95
C ASP A 211 -0.61 -41.75 -12.27
N GLN A 212 0.66 -42.18 -12.36
CA GLN A 212 1.81 -41.37 -12.73
C GLN A 212 2.22 -41.65 -14.19
N ALA A 213 2.49 -40.54 -14.90
CA ALA A 213 3.62 -40.32 -15.83
C ALA A 213 3.68 -41.11 -17.17
N PRO A 214 4.50 -40.70 -18.18
CA PRO A 214 5.56 -39.67 -18.17
C PRO A 214 5.64 -38.71 -19.39
N LEU A 215 6.62 -37.81 -19.27
CA LEU A 215 7.21 -36.91 -20.27
C LEU A 215 7.72 -37.64 -21.54
N GLN A 216 7.73 -36.93 -22.68
CA GLN A 216 8.88 -36.91 -23.61
C GLN A 216 8.82 -35.75 -24.63
N GLU A 217 10.02 -35.28 -24.98
CA GLU A 217 10.40 -34.16 -25.86
C GLU A 217 10.54 -34.59 -27.34
N ALA A 218 10.69 -33.57 -28.22
CA ALA A 218 11.50 -33.48 -29.46
C ALA A 218 10.70 -32.90 -30.66
N GLU A 219 10.97 -31.66 -31.08
CA GLU A 219 11.88 -31.19 -32.17
C GLU A 219 11.27 -31.18 -33.58
N ALA A 220 11.14 -29.98 -34.19
CA ALA A 220 11.73 -29.52 -35.47
C ALA A 220 10.91 -29.94 -36.74
N GLU A 221 10.76 -29.22 -37.85
CA GLU A 221 11.46 -28.09 -38.52
C GLU A 221 10.62 -27.58 -39.72
N ALA A 222 10.91 -26.35 -40.19
CA ALA A 222 10.82 -25.73 -41.55
C ALA A 222 9.55 -25.90 -42.45
N ASP A 223 9.06 -24.95 -43.27
CA ASP A 223 9.63 -24.02 -44.27
C ASP A 223 8.65 -22.80 -44.45
N ALA A 224 9.08 -21.53 -44.59
CA ALA A 224 9.46 -20.82 -45.84
C ALA A 224 8.38 -20.93 -46.95
N GLU A 225 7.86 -19.93 -47.67
CA GLU A 225 8.14 -18.54 -48.05
C GLU A 225 6.79 -18.00 -48.64
N ASP A 226 6.50 -16.69 -48.60
CA ASP A 226 6.30 -15.92 -49.86
C ASP A 226 6.08 -14.42 -49.56
N ALA A 227 6.68 -13.60 -50.42
CA ALA A 227 6.71 -12.16 -50.39
C ALA A 227 5.66 -11.57 -51.33
N ALA A 228 4.88 -10.59 -50.87
CA ALA A 228 4.26 -9.63 -51.78
C ALA A 228 3.91 -8.30 -51.09
N SER A 229 4.64 -7.28 -51.53
CA SER A 229 4.34 -5.85 -51.48
C SER A 229 2.87 -5.52 -51.78
N SER A 230 2.23 -4.66 -50.96
CA SER A 230 1.35 -3.62 -51.50
C SER A 230 1.09 -2.47 -50.52
N SER A 231 1.42 -1.27 -50.98
CA SER A 231 0.77 0.03 -50.78
C SER A 231 -0.04 0.30 -49.50
N THR A 232 0.46 1.29 -48.76
CA THR A 232 -0.26 2.18 -47.85
C THR A 232 -1.52 2.77 -48.49
N PRO A 233 -2.66 2.80 -47.78
CA PRO A 233 -3.64 3.86 -47.89
C PRO A 233 -3.56 4.77 -46.68
N ALA A 234 -3.54 6.08 -46.93
CA ALA A 234 -3.72 7.10 -45.93
C ALA A 234 -5.13 6.95 -45.30
N THR A 235 -5.17 6.61 -44.02
CA THR A 235 -6.43 6.62 -43.26
C THR A 235 -6.69 8.03 -42.75
N SER A 236 -7.82 8.56 -43.22
CA SER A 236 -8.48 9.78 -42.81
C SER A 236 -8.50 10.00 -41.30
N VAL A 237 -8.27 11.25 -40.91
CA VAL A 237 -8.56 11.79 -39.59
C VAL A 237 -10.09 11.79 -39.43
N THR A 238 -10.63 10.80 -38.73
CA THR A 238 -12.05 10.77 -38.34
C THR A 238 -12.14 10.81 -36.83
N ASP A 239 -12.89 11.79 -36.36
CA ASP A 239 -13.51 12.01 -35.05
C ASP A 239 -13.00 11.20 -33.84
N ALA A 240 -12.68 11.96 -32.78
CA ALA A 240 -12.28 11.44 -31.48
C ALA A 240 -13.19 10.26 -31.07
N PRO A 241 -12.63 9.08 -30.79
CA PRO A 241 -13.42 7.95 -30.34
C PRO A 241 -14.14 8.32 -29.05
N ALA A 242 -15.37 7.79 -28.90
CA ALA A 242 -16.10 7.83 -27.63
C ALA A 242 -15.15 7.43 -26.48
N PRO A 243 -15.27 8.03 -25.28
CA PRO A 243 -14.31 7.82 -24.22
C PRO A 243 -14.20 6.34 -23.89
N SER A 244 -13.11 5.71 -24.33
CA SER A 244 -12.76 4.38 -23.90
C SER A 244 -12.47 4.44 -22.40
N GLU A 245 -12.95 3.45 -21.66
CA GLU A 245 -12.62 3.30 -20.23
C GLU A 245 -11.14 2.98 -20.01
N ALA A 246 -10.38 2.76 -21.09
CA ALA A 246 -8.94 2.56 -21.08
C ALA A 246 -8.23 3.68 -21.84
N ALA A 247 -7.12 4.18 -21.28
CA ALA A 247 -6.14 4.97 -22.00
C ALA A 247 -5.03 4.06 -22.53
N GLU A 248 -4.44 4.44 -23.66
CA GLU A 248 -3.32 3.70 -24.26
C GLU A 248 -2.02 4.48 -24.07
N GLU A 249 -1.26 4.10 -23.04
CA GLU A 249 0.05 4.67 -22.80
C GLU A 249 1.04 4.18 -23.86
N THR A 250 1.86 5.08 -24.38
CA THR A 250 2.93 4.69 -25.31
C THR A 250 4.22 4.44 -24.53
N LEU A 251 4.86 3.29 -24.76
CA LEU A 251 6.10 2.91 -24.10
C LEU A 251 7.18 2.57 -25.13
N THR A 252 8.31 3.26 -25.07
CA THR A 252 9.47 3.01 -25.94
C THR A 252 10.67 2.53 -25.13
N ASN A 253 11.30 1.46 -25.61
CA ASN A 253 12.59 0.99 -25.14
C ASN A 253 13.69 1.43 -26.13
N LYS A 254 14.53 2.40 -25.76
CA LYS A 254 15.66 2.87 -26.57
C LYS A 254 16.97 2.14 -26.31
N SER A 255 16.95 1.01 -25.61
CA SER A 255 18.14 0.19 -25.42
C SER A 255 18.44 -0.70 -26.63
N GLY A 256 19.66 -1.24 -26.64
CA GLY A 256 20.08 -2.26 -27.62
C GLY A 256 19.53 -3.66 -27.36
N LYS A 257 18.71 -3.89 -26.32
CA LYS A 257 18.19 -5.22 -25.97
C LYS A 257 16.71 -5.19 -25.61
N LYS A 258 16.07 -6.35 -25.61
CA LYS A 258 14.68 -6.48 -25.15
C LYS A 258 14.63 -6.28 -23.63
N HIS A 259 13.62 -5.55 -23.15
CA HIS A 259 13.34 -5.38 -21.73
C HIS A 259 11.89 -5.69 -21.41
N ARG A 260 11.66 -6.19 -20.20
CA ARG A 260 10.33 -6.26 -19.60
C ARG A 260 10.10 -5.05 -18.72
N TYR A 261 8.93 -4.45 -18.85
CA TYR A 261 8.49 -3.31 -18.06
C TYR A 261 7.29 -3.70 -17.22
N TYR A 262 7.26 -3.21 -16.00
CA TYR A 262 6.24 -3.52 -15.02
C TYR A 262 5.50 -2.25 -14.61
N PHE A 263 4.18 -2.34 -14.61
CA PHE A 263 3.27 -1.30 -14.20
C PHE A 263 2.74 -1.65 -12.82
N TYR A 264 2.89 -0.73 -11.88
CA TYR A 264 2.44 -0.87 -10.51
C TYR A 264 1.40 0.21 -10.25
N ASP A 265 0.20 -0.18 -9.85
CA ASP A 265 -0.78 0.77 -9.34
C ASP A 265 -0.37 1.16 -7.91
N ASN A 266 -0.68 2.40 -7.52
CA ASN A 266 -0.41 2.84 -6.16
C ASN A 266 -1.36 2.16 -5.18
N TYR A 267 -0.85 1.85 -4.01
CA TYR A 267 -1.66 1.34 -2.91
C TYR A 267 -2.67 2.38 -2.42
N TRP A 268 -2.30 3.67 -2.48
CA TRP A 268 -3.11 4.80 -2.00
C TRP A 268 -3.35 5.81 -3.12
N ASN A 269 -4.61 5.98 -3.50
CA ASN A 269 -5.05 6.81 -4.62
C ASN A 269 -5.95 7.98 -4.13
N GLY A 270 -5.40 8.95 -3.40
CA GLY A 270 -6.13 10.22 -3.17
C GLY A 270 -6.00 10.96 -1.83
N ASP A 271 -4.90 10.81 -1.08
CA ASP A 271 -4.68 11.57 0.17
C ASP A 271 -3.42 12.46 0.17
N GLY A 272 -2.74 12.57 -0.98
CA GLY A 272 -1.49 13.34 -1.10
C GLY A 272 -0.22 12.53 -0.83
N THR A 273 -0.34 11.23 -0.57
CA THR A 273 0.78 10.30 -0.45
C THR A 273 0.61 9.11 -1.40
N ALA A 274 1.41 9.06 -2.48
CA ALA A 274 1.46 7.90 -3.36
C ALA A 274 2.25 6.77 -2.68
N GLY A 275 1.53 5.77 -2.18
CA GLY A 275 2.12 4.56 -1.60
C GLY A 275 2.50 3.59 -2.71
N ALA A 276 3.79 3.43 -2.93
CA ALA A 276 4.36 2.54 -3.91
C ALA A 276 4.06 1.05 -3.61
N ASN A 277 3.39 0.32 -4.52
CA ASN A 277 3.32 -1.14 -4.51
C ASN A 277 4.51 -1.72 -5.29
N PHE A 278 5.42 -2.46 -4.66
CA PHE A 278 6.69 -2.86 -5.28
C PHE A 278 6.75 -4.34 -5.68
N ASP A 279 5.89 -5.16 -5.10
CA ASP A 279 5.88 -6.61 -5.20
C ASP A 279 4.63 -7.16 -5.91
N HIS A 280 3.63 -6.31 -6.19
CA HIS A 280 2.43 -6.69 -6.93
C HIS A 280 2.26 -5.84 -8.19
N PRO A 281 2.96 -6.16 -9.29
CA PRO A 281 2.73 -5.49 -10.56
C PRO A 281 1.31 -5.78 -11.06
N LEU A 282 0.59 -4.73 -11.48
CA LEU A 282 -0.72 -4.84 -12.11
C LEU A 282 -0.60 -5.47 -13.50
N LYS A 283 0.43 -5.09 -14.24
CA LYS A 283 0.66 -5.49 -15.63
C LYS A 283 2.15 -5.48 -15.94
N ASN A 284 2.56 -6.30 -16.91
CA ASN A 284 3.88 -6.19 -17.51
C ASN A 284 3.81 -6.35 -19.03
N VAL A 285 4.84 -5.85 -19.71
CA VAL A 285 4.98 -5.92 -21.17
C VAL A 285 6.45 -6.10 -21.55
N GLU A 286 6.72 -6.91 -22.56
CA GLU A 286 8.05 -6.99 -23.16
C GLU A 286 8.15 -6.04 -24.35
N VAL A 287 9.22 -5.25 -24.38
CA VAL A 287 9.47 -4.28 -25.46
C VAL A 287 10.84 -4.58 -26.05
N GLY A 288 10.85 -4.91 -27.34
CA GLY A 288 12.07 -5.16 -28.11
C GLY A 288 13.06 -3.99 -28.09
N ALA A 289 14.29 -4.24 -28.52
CA ALA A 289 15.29 -3.19 -28.69
C ALA A 289 14.78 -2.13 -29.67
N ASN A 290 14.89 -0.85 -29.30
CA ASN A 290 14.40 0.30 -30.09
C ASN A 290 12.90 0.25 -30.48
N ALA A 291 12.11 -0.59 -29.83
CA ALA A 291 10.69 -0.77 -30.14
C ALA A 291 9.79 0.14 -29.29
N THR A 292 8.59 0.36 -29.81
CA THR A 292 7.49 1.06 -29.12
C THR A 292 6.28 0.13 -29.07
N VAL A 293 5.58 0.13 -27.94
CA VAL A 293 4.31 -0.58 -27.76
C VAL A 293 3.26 0.35 -27.17
N PHE A 294 1.99 -0.02 -27.34
CA PHE A 294 0.87 0.59 -26.65
C PHE A 294 0.47 -0.28 -25.46
N VAL A 295 0.26 0.34 -24.31
CA VAL A 295 -0.11 -0.35 -23.07
C VAL A 295 -1.47 0.18 -22.62
N PRO A 296 -2.55 -0.60 -22.80
CA PRO A 296 -3.87 -0.17 -22.33
C PRO A 296 -3.90 -0.21 -20.79
N LEU A 297 -4.34 0.87 -20.16
CA LEU A 297 -4.52 0.99 -18.71
C LEU A 297 -5.90 1.58 -18.41
N ASP A 298 -6.49 1.20 -17.27
CA ASP A 298 -7.74 1.81 -16.79
C ASP A 298 -7.52 3.31 -16.56
N VAL A 299 -8.50 4.14 -16.93
CA VAL A 299 -8.42 5.60 -16.72
C VAL A 299 -8.26 6.03 -15.26
N LYS A 300 -8.54 5.13 -14.30
CA LYS A 300 -8.33 5.33 -12.86
C LYS A 300 -6.92 5.00 -12.41
N PHE A 301 -6.08 4.41 -13.26
CA PHE A 301 -4.72 4.02 -12.91
C PHE A 301 -3.92 5.23 -12.40
N LYS A 302 -3.27 5.07 -11.25
CA LYS A 302 -2.30 6.03 -10.74
C LYS A 302 -1.16 5.26 -10.12
N GLY A 303 0.02 5.38 -10.69
CA GLY A 303 1.12 4.54 -10.30
C GLY A 303 2.34 4.85 -11.11
N ARG A 304 3.01 3.80 -11.55
CA ARG A 304 4.28 3.94 -12.25
C ARG A 304 4.54 2.82 -13.22
N VAL A 305 5.47 3.09 -14.13
CA VAL A 305 6.16 2.11 -14.96
C VAL A 305 7.64 2.09 -14.62
N GLN A 306 8.23 0.90 -14.56
CA GLN A 306 9.67 0.70 -14.41
C GLN A 306 10.17 -0.45 -15.27
N ARG A 307 11.48 -0.50 -15.46
CA ARG A 307 12.18 -1.57 -16.19
C ARG A 307 12.60 -2.67 -15.22
N GLY A 308 12.21 -3.91 -15.51
CA GLY A 308 12.37 -5.03 -14.60
C GLY A 308 11.51 -4.90 -13.35
N ASP A 309 11.61 -5.88 -12.47
CA ASP A 309 10.85 -6.03 -11.22
C ASP A 309 11.70 -5.73 -9.98
N GLN A 310 12.92 -5.23 -10.17
CA GLN A 310 13.89 -5.01 -9.11
C GLN A 310 14.24 -3.53 -8.95
N ILE A 311 14.32 -3.10 -7.69
CA ILE A 311 14.90 -1.82 -7.28
C ILE A 311 16.38 -2.01 -6.85
N PRO A 312 17.23 -0.98 -6.88
CA PRO A 312 16.95 0.41 -7.27
C PRO A 312 16.72 0.59 -8.79
N CYS A 313 15.77 1.46 -9.18
CA CYS A 313 15.43 1.68 -10.60
C CYS A 313 14.77 3.03 -10.86
N THR A 314 14.84 3.49 -12.11
CA THR A 314 14.18 4.73 -12.57
C THR A 314 12.68 4.50 -12.74
N TRP A 315 11.87 5.46 -12.28
CA TRP A 315 10.41 5.43 -12.39
C TRP A 315 9.89 6.47 -13.37
N GLY A 316 8.90 6.07 -14.17
CA GLY A 316 7.93 6.99 -14.75
C GLY A 316 6.67 6.96 -13.91
N GLU A 317 6.42 7.99 -13.12
CA GLU A 317 5.24 8.10 -12.26
C GLU A 317 4.12 8.84 -13.01
N PHE A 318 2.88 8.37 -12.89
CA PHE A 318 1.76 9.01 -13.55
C PHE A 318 0.39 8.61 -13.00
N GLN A 319 -0.58 9.46 -13.28
CA GLN A 319 -2.00 9.15 -13.23
C GLN A 319 -2.60 9.38 -14.61
N VAL A 320 -3.41 8.42 -15.07
CA VAL A 320 -4.07 8.49 -16.38
C VAL A 320 -5.14 9.58 -16.40
N LYS A 321 -5.86 9.76 -15.28
CA LYS A 321 -6.85 10.82 -15.11
C LYS A 321 -6.82 11.44 -13.72
N ALA A 322 -6.33 12.67 -13.65
CA ALA A 322 -6.29 13.45 -12.44
C ALA A 322 -7.70 13.93 -12.05
N SER A 323 -8.00 13.95 -10.74
CA SER A 323 -9.32 14.34 -10.26
C SER A 323 -9.59 15.85 -10.33
N ASN A 324 -8.53 16.66 -10.38
CA ASN A 324 -8.59 18.12 -10.37
C ASN A 324 -8.89 18.72 -11.75
N ASP A 325 -8.29 18.21 -12.82
CA ASP A 325 -8.47 18.76 -14.17
C ASP A 325 -8.80 17.72 -15.25
N GLY A 326 -8.89 16.44 -14.88
CA GLY A 326 -9.29 15.35 -15.75
C GLY A 326 -8.27 14.96 -16.81
N LYS A 327 -7.00 15.41 -16.70
CA LYS A 327 -5.91 15.07 -17.64
C LYS A 327 -5.03 13.94 -17.11
N ALA A 328 -4.23 13.34 -17.97
CA ALA A 328 -3.07 12.56 -17.52
C ALA A 328 -2.00 13.52 -16.99
N HIS A 329 -1.31 13.10 -15.93
CA HIS A 329 -0.15 13.81 -15.36
C HIS A 329 0.94 12.80 -15.08
N GLY A 330 2.18 13.08 -15.50
CA GLY A 330 3.30 12.22 -15.18
C GLY A 330 4.65 12.92 -15.16
N ASP A 331 5.61 12.26 -14.55
CA ASP A 331 6.96 12.74 -14.31
C ASP A 331 7.95 11.57 -14.22
N ILE A 332 9.23 11.91 -14.07
CA ILE A 332 10.31 10.93 -13.89
C ILE A 332 10.82 11.05 -12.46
N SER A 333 11.03 9.92 -11.80
CA SER A 333 11.47 9.87 -10.40
C SER A 333 12.66 8.95 -10.23
N LEU A 334 13.65 9.45 -9.47
CA LEU A 334 14.87 8.76 -9.07
C LEU A 334 14.86 8.45 -7.56
N GLN A 335 13.72 8.67 -6.89
CA GLN A 335 13.58 8.48 -5.44
C GLN A 335 13.93 7.06 -4.99
N GLN A 336 13.67 6.08 -5.86
CA GLN A 336 13.99 4.66 -5.67
C GLN A 336 15.24 4.21 -6.42
N GLY A 337 16.07 5.14 -6.87
CA GLY A 337 17.32 4.93 -7.59
C GLY A 337 17.20 5.22 -9.08
N CYS A 338 18.29 4.99 -9.80
CA CYS A 338 18.33 5.21 -11.25
C CYS A 338 19.11 4.10 -11.95
N ASP A 339 18.43 3.36 -12.83
CA ASP A 339 18.99 2.29 -13.66
C ASP A 339 19.16 2.68 -15.14
N GLY A 340 18.98 3.97 -15.44
CA GLY A 340 19.07 4.52 -16.78
C GLY A 340 18.12 5.71 -16.98
N ALA A 341 18.36 6.47 -18.03
CA ALA A 341 17.58 7.67 -18.30
C ALA A 341 16.14 7.36 -18.72
N ALA A 342 15.23 8.30 -18.47
CA ALA A 342 13.85 8.20 -18.90
C ALA A 342 13.26 9.59 -19.19
N THR A 343 12.29 9.62 -20.11
CA THR A 343 11.49 10.81 -20.43
C THR A 343 10.01 10.48 -20.47
N VAL A 344 9.19 11.47 -20.16
CA VAL A 344 7.73 11.44 -20.32
C VAL A 344 7.29 12.59 -21.22
N ALA A 345 6.34 12.35 -22.12
CA ALA A 345 5.82 13.34 -23.05
C ALA A 345 4.29 13.27 -23.17
N SER A 346 3.66 14.42 -23.39
CA SER A 346 2.25 14.54 -23.74
C SER A 346 2.00 13.96 -25.14
N THR A 347 0.85 13.32 -25.35
CA THR A 347 0.45 12.79 -26.67
C THR A 347 -0.71 13.57 -27.30
N ASP A 348 -1.22 14.60 -26.62
CA ASP A 348 -2.35 15.43 -27.06
C ASP A 348 -1.97 16.57 -28.03
N GLY A 349 -0.74 16.55 -28.56
CA GLY A 349 -0.21 17.56 -29.47
C GLY A 349 0.31 18.83 -28.79
N SER A 350 0.28 18.94 -27.46
CA SER A 350 0.86 20.07 -26.72
C SER A 350 2.39 20.10 -26.75
N LYS A 351 3.03 18.97 -27.08
CA LYS A 351 4.50 18.81 -27.19
C LYS A 351 5.24 19.12 -25.88
N VAL A 352 4.56 18.94 -24.75
CA VAL A 352 5.18 19.06 -23.43
C VAL A 352 5.93 17.76 -23.13
N SER A 353 7.16 17.87 -22.64
CA SER A 353 7.96 16.72 -22.21
C SER A 353 8.92 17.10 -21.09
N ASN A 354 9.26 16.13 -20.26
CA ASN A 354 10.27 16.26 -19.21
C ASN A 354 11.03 14.95 -19.00
N GLY A 355 12.04 14.96 -18.13
CA GLY A 355 12.98 13.88 -17.94
C GLY A 355 14.36 14.18 -18.52
N PHE A 356 15.17 13.14 -18.71
CA PHE A 356 16.54 13.25 -19.17
C PHE A 356 16.92 12.06 -20.05
N THR A 357 17.90 12.25 -20.92
CA THR A 357 18.39 11.23 -21.86
C THR A 357 19.85 10.86 -21.63
N GLN A 358 20.58 11.67 -20.86
CA GLN A 358 21.97 11.39 -20.52
C GLN A 358 22.09 10.19 -19.59
N ASP A 359 23.09 9.36 -19.86
CA ASP A 359 23.53 8.33 -18.94
C ASP A 359 24.28 8.97 -17.78
N ILE A 360 23.61 9.00 -16.63
CA ILE A 360 24.19 9.52 -15.39
C ILE A 360 24.80 8.41 -14.52
N VAL A 361 24.61 7.12 -14.85
CA VAL A 361 25.21 6.02 -14.11
C VAL A 361 26.70 5.92 -14.43
N LYS A 362 27.07 6.12 -15.71
CA LYS A 362 28.45 6.16 -16.20
C LYS A 362 29.14 7.48 -15.87
N GLY A 363 29.54 7.62 -14.62
CA GLY A 363 30.20 8.84 -14.12
C GLY A 363 29.86 9.14 -12.67
N ALA A 364 28.89 8.40 -12.11
CA ALA A 364 28.55 8.51 -10.71
C ALA A 364 29.74 8.15 -9.81
N PRO A 365 29.97 8.91 -8.72
CA PRO A 365 30.98 8.55 -7.73
C PRO A 365 30.60 7.22 -7.08
N ALA A 366 31.61 6.44 -6.66
CA ALA A 366 31.38 5.11 -6.08
C ALA A 366 30.40 5.14 -4.88
N ALA A 367 30.40 6.23 -4.11
CA ALA A 367 29.49 6.42 -2.98
C ALA A 367 28.02 6.61 -3.37
N ALA A 368 27.73 7.06 -4.59
CA ALA A 368 26.38 7.24 -5.12
C ALA A 368 25.81 5.96 -5.75
N LEU A 369 26.65 4.94 -5.96
CA LEU A 369 26.28 3.73 -6.67
C LEU A 369 25.82 2.64 -5.70
N ASP A 370 24.93 1.79 -6.20
CA ASP A 370 24.42 0.59 -5.56
C ASP A 370 24.34 -0.55 -6.59
N LYS A 371 23.86 -1.71 -6.15
CA LYS A 371 23.57 -2.85 -7.01
C LYS A 371 22.13 -3.31 -6.83
N LYS A 372 21.47 -3.58 -7.94
CA LYS A 372 20.24 -4.39 -7.93
C LYS A 372 20.54 -5.82 -7.44
N PRO A 373 19.52 -6.58 -6.99
CA PRO A 373 19.67 -7.99 -6.64
C PRO A 373 20.30 -8.86 -7.74
N ASN A 374 20.07 -8.54 -9.01
CA ASN A 374 20.70 -9.21 -10.15
C ASN A 374 22.19 -8.82 -10.40
N GLY A 375 22.76 -7.95 -9.56
CA GLY A 375 24.15 -7.48 -9.64
C GLY A 375 24.37 -6.28 -10.56
N GLU A 376 23.35 -5.81 -11.28
CA GLU A 376 23.43 -4.62 -12.14
C GLU A 376 23.77 -3.37 -11.31
N LYS A 377 24.75 -2.60 -11.79
CA LYS A 377 25.20 -1.38 -11.12
C LYS A 377 24.26 -0.23 -11.46
N VAL A 378 23.78 0.47 -10.44
CA VAL A 378 22.78 1.54 -10.55
C VAL A 378 23.13 2.69 -9.61
N LEU A 379 22.46 3.83 -9.74
CA LEU A 379 22.47 4.84 -8.68
C LEU A 379 21.56 4.38 -7.53
N ALA A 380 22.03 4.59 -6.31
CA ALA A 380 21.33 4.24 -5.09
C ALA A 380 20.02 5.03 -4.93
N SER A 381 19.08 4.47 -4.17
CA SER A 381 17.87 5.21 -3.79
C SER A 381 18.20 6.45 -2.97
N THR A 382 17.55 7.57 -3.27
CA THR A 382 17.79 8.88 -2.65
C THR A 382 16.90 9.15 -1.44
N GLU A 383 15.67 8.62 -1.41
CA GLU A 383 14.73 8.69 -0.27
C GLU A 383 14.83 7.46 0.64
N GLY A 384 15.46 6.40 0.15
CA GLY A 384 15.55 5.12 0.82
C GLY A 384 14.40 4.19 0.48
N ASN A 385 14.58 2.95 0.89
CA ASN A 385 13.63 1.85 0.73
C ASN A 385 13.78 0.89 1.92
N TRP A 386 13.06 -0.23 1.92
CA TRP A 386 13.15 -1.21 3.02
C TRP A 386 14.54 -1.84 3.17
N ILE A 387 15.40 -1.76 2.15
CA ILE A 387 16.79 -2.24 2.14
C ILE A 387 17.74 -1.17 2.71
N HIS A 388 17.51 0.10 2.34
CA HIS A 388 18.31 1.25 2.74
C HIS A 388 17.40 2.38 3.25
N PRO A 389 16.94 2.32 4.52
CA PRO A 389 15.86 3.17 5.02
C PRO A 389 16.23 4.66 5.18
N LYS A 390 17.46 5.07 4.86
CA LYS A 390 17.96 6.43 5.07
C LYS A 390 18.27 7.20 3.77
N GLY A 391 18.05 6.59 2.61
CA GLY A 391 18.46 7.16 1.32
C GLY A 391 19.98 7.35 1.20
N ASN A 392 20.45 7.65 -0.01
CA ASN A 392 21.86 7.86 -0.29
C ASN A 392 22.11 9.34 -0.65
N GLN A 393 22.73 10.08 0.27
CA GLN A 393 23.02 11.50 0.06
C GLN A 393 24.03 11.74 -1.08
N ALA A 394 24.98 10.84 -1.32
CA ALA A 394 25.91 10.99 -2.43
C ALA A 394 25.21 10.84 -3.80
N ALA A 395 24.18 9.98 -3.88
CA ALA A 395 23.30 9.90 -5.05
C ALA A 395 22.51 11.20 -5.22
N VAL A 396 21.88 11.72 -4.16
CA VAL A 396 21.16 13.00 -4.18
C VAL A 396 22.06 14.14 -4.71
N ASP A 397 23.25 14.31 -4.13
CA ASP A 397 24.17 15.39 -4.48
C ASP A 397 24.64 15.26 -5.93
N TYR A 398 24.93 14.03 -6.38
CA TYR A 398 25.34 13.76 -7.74
C TYR A 398 24.22 14.01 -8.75
N GLU A 399 23.02 13.50 -8.49
CA GLU A 399 21.86 13.66 -9.37
C GLU A 399 21.47 15.14 -9.52
N TYR A 400 21.42 15.90 -8.42
CA TYR A 400 21.16 17.35 -8.51
C TYR A 400 22.26 18.09 -9.26
N LYS A 401 23.52 17.67 -9.11
CA LYS A 401 24.64 18.28 -9.84
C LYS A 401 24.50 18.08 -11.36
N VAL A 402 24.08 16.89 -11.82
CA VAL A 402 24.06 16.56 -13.25
C VAL A 402 22.71 16.82 -13.94
N LEU A 403 21.60 16.77 -13.20
CA LEU A 403 20.25 16.98 -13.73
C LEU A 403 19.64 18.32 -13.34
N GLY A 404 20.10 18.93 -12.26
CA GLY A 404 19.40 20.04 -11.61
C GLY A 404 18.08 19.58 -10.96
N HIS A 405 17.24 20.54 -10.58
CA HIS A 405 16.00 20.28 -9.84
C HIS A 405 14.77 20.04 -10.73
N GLY A 406 14.86 20.33 -12.04
CA GLY A 406 13.69 20.40 -12.91
C GLY A 406 13.44 19.17 -13.79
N LYS A 407 14.32 18.16 -13.74
CA LYS A 407 14.29 17.04 -14.70
C LYS A 407 13.70 15.75 -14.16
N ALA A 408 13.86 15.49 -12.86
CA ALA A 408 13.31 14.31 -12.21
C ALA A 408 13.16 14.56 -10.70
N TYR A 409 12.26 13.82 -10.05
CA TYR A 409 12.16 13.82 -8.59
C TYR A 409 13.35 13.08 -8.01
N ILE A 410 14.30 13.84 -7.48
CA ILE A 410 15.49 13.32 -6.81
C ILE A 410 15.22 13.19 -5.31
N LYS A 411 14.55 14.17 -4.70
CA LYS A 411 14.22 14.20 -3.28
C LYS A 411 12.95 15.03 -3.04
N GLY A 412 12.03 14.54 -2.21
CA GLY A 412 10.76 15.16 -1.86
C GLY A 412 9.76 15.26 -3.02
N GLY A 413 8.55 15.75 -2.71
CA GLY A 413 7.40 15.78 -3.62
C GLY A 413 7.06 17.17 -4.21
N THR A 414 8.02 18.08 -4.39
CA THR A 414 7.78 19.36 -5.08
C THR A 414 8.98 19.80 -5.93
N GLY A 415 8.73 20.57 -7.00
CA GLY A 415 9.77 21.28 -7.76
C GLY A 415 10.10 20.75 -9.16
N VAL A 416 9.56 19.59 -9.54
CA VAL A 416 9.67 19.05 -10.90
C VAL A 416 8.39 19.39 -11.66
N PRO A 417 8.48 20.12 -12.79
CA PRO A 417 7.31 20.32 -13.65
C PRO A 417 6.83 18.97 -14.18
N ASP A 418 5.58 18.63 -13.89
CA ASP A 418 4.92 17.46 -14.43
C ASP A 418 4.50 17.70 -15.89
N VAL A 419 4.28 16.60 -16.60
CA VAL A 419 3.80 16.59 -17.98
C VAL A 419 2.33 16.23 -17.96
N ALA A 420 1.49 17.17 -18.40
CA ALA A 420 0.06 16.96 -18.52
C ALA A 420 -0.36 16.65 -19.97
N SER A 421 -1.32 15.74 -20.17
CA SER A 421 -1.87 15.41 -21.49
C SER A 421 -3.40 15.31 -21.44
N LYS A 422 -4.09 16.10 -22.28
CA LYS A 422 -5.56 16.21 -22.31
C LYS A 422 -6.27 14.97 -22.82
N ASN A 423 -5.60 14.14 -23.61
CA ASN A 423 -6.16 12.89 -24.14
C ASN A 423 -5.99 11.72 -23.18
N ASN A 424 -5.53 11.96 -21.95
CA ASN A 424 -5.25 10.95 -20.93
C ASN A 424 -4.20 9.91 -21.32
N CYS A 425 -3.37 10.18 -22.33
CA CYS A 425 -2.27 9.29 -22.70
C CYS A 425 -0.93 10.04 -22.60
N LEU A 426 0.09 9.39 -22.07
CA LEU A 426 1.48 9.82 -22.03
C LEU A 426 2.35 8.88 -22.88
N HIS A 427 3.56 9.36 -23.19
CA HIS A 427 4.59 8.58 -23.84
C HIS A 427 5.83 8.53 -22.95
N PHE A 428 6.11 7.34 -22.41
CA PHE A 428 7.34 7.07 -21.68
C PHE A 428 8.41 6.49 -22.61
N THR A 429 9.61 7.05 -22.56
CA THR A 429 10.78 6.49 -23.24
C THR A 429 11.86 6.20 -22.23
N PHE A 430 12.30 4.93 -22.18
CA PHE A 430 13.39 4.49 -21.32
C PHE A 430 14.65 4.24 -22.14
N TYR A 431 15.75 4.79 -21.66
CA TYR A 431 17.08 4.64 -22.23
C TYR A 431 17.87 3.70 -21.31
N VAL A 432 18.66 2.81 -21.90
CA VAL A 432 19.64 2.00 -21.16
C VAL A 432 21.01 2.39 -21.65
N VAL A 433 21.94 2.35 -20.73
CA VAL A 433 23.37 2.40 -21.00
C VAL A 433 23.81 1.02 -21.45
N ASN A 434 24.27 0.90 -22.69
CA ASN A 434 24.97 -0.32 -23.14
C ASN A 434 26.35 -0.42 -22.50
#